data_AF-A0A7Y8F2H3-F1
#
_entry.id   AF-A0A7Y8F2H3-F1
#
_cell.length_a   1.000
_cell.length_b   1.000
_cell.length_c   1.000
_cell.angle_alpha   90.00
_cell.angle_beta   90.00
_cell.angle_gamma   90.00
#
_symmetry.space_group_name_H-M   'P 1'
#
loop_
_entity.id
_entity.type
_entity.pdbx_description
1 polymer ?
#
loop_
_entity_poly.entity_id
_entity_poly.type
_entity_poly.pdbx_seq_one_letter_code
_entity_poly.pdbx_strand_id
1 'polypeptide(L)'
;FTAAGGARMQEGALSLMQMARTTLAVQEVKAAQLPYIVILTDPTTGGVTASYAMLGDVHLAEPNALIGFAGPRVIETTIREKLPPGFQRAEYLQGKGMVDKVVARGDLPKTLGQIMSMLMGGKRKAA
;
A
#
# COMPACT_ATOMS: atom_id res chain seq x y z
N PHE A 1 4.54 -2.01 -5.93
CA PHE A 1 3.14 -2.24 -6.34
C PHE A 1 2.58 -3.39 -5.54
N THR A 2 1.38 -3.24 -4.99
CA THR A 2 0.71 -4.29 -4.22
C THR A 2 -0.64 -4.60 -4.84
N ALA A 3 -0.96 -5.89 -4.94
CA ALA A 3 -2.27 -6.40 -5.33
C ALA A 3 -2.46 -7.75 -4.61
N ALA A 4 -3.34 -7.79 -3.62
CA ALA A 4 -3.61 -8.99 -2.84
C ALA A 4 -5.01 -8.96 -2.19
N GLY A 5 -5.71 -10.09 -2.26
CA GLY A 5 -6.98 -10.33 -1.57
C GLY A 5 -6.84 -10.85 -0.14
N GLY A 6 -5.61 -10.96 0.39
CA GLY A 6 -5.31 -11.51 1.70
C GLY A 6 -4.12 -12.49 1.70
N ALA A 7 -3.96 -13.23 2.79
CA ALA A 7 -2.92 -14.26 2.93
C ALA A 7 -3.34 -15.55 2.19
N ARG A 8 -2.37 -16.31 1.67
CA ARG A 8 -2.62 -17.55 0.95
C ARG A 8 -2.89 -18.70 1.94
N MET A 9 -4.17 -18.94 2.20
CA MET A 9 -4.63 -19.88 3.25
C MET A 9 -4.09 -21.30 3.10
N GLN A 10 -3.76 -21.74 1.89
CA GLN A 10 -3.21 -23.06 1.59
C GLN A 10 -1.87 -23.33 2.29
N GLU A 11 -1.14 -22.28 2.66
CA GLU A 11 0.13 -22.40 3.39
C GLU A 11 -0.04 -22.18 4.91
N GLY A 12 -1.27 -21.89 5.38
CA GLY A 12 -1.58 -21.67 6.78
C GLY A 12 -0.68 -20.63 7.45
N ALA A 13 -0.08 -21.02 8.58
CA ALA A 13 0.78 -20.15 9.38
C ALA A 13 2.00 -19.63 8.60
N LEU A 14 2.50 -20.35 7.60
CA LEU A 14 3.64 -19.88 6.79
C LEU A 14 3.30 -18.60 6.02
N SER A 15 2.07 -18.50 5.50
CA SER A 15 1.59 -17.28 4.84
C SER A 15 1.47 -16.11 5.82
N LEU A 16 1.06 -16.36 7.06
CA LEU A 16 1.05 -15.33 8.12
C LEU A 16 2.47 -14.85 8.44
N MET A 17 3.42 -15.78 8.58
CA MET A 17 4.82 -15.44 8.91
C MET A 17 5.51 -14.61 7.81
N GLN A 18 5.02 -14.61 6.57
CA GLN A 18 5.55 -13.72 5.53
C GLN A 18 5.36 -12.24 5.88
N MET A 19 4.35 -11.88 6.68
CA MET A 19 4.15 -10.50 7.15
C MET A 19 5.34 -10.05 8.01
N ALA A 20 5.75 -10.87 8.98
CA ALA A 20 6.91 -10.57 9.81
C ALA A 20 8.20 -10.53 8.99
N ARG A 21 8.41 -11.51 8.11
CA ARG A 21 9.60 -11.59 7.25
C ARG A 21 9.76 -10.36 6.34
N THR A 22 8.69 -9.95 5.66
CA THR A 22 8.73 -8.80 4.76
C THR A 22 8.82 -7.48 5.52
N THR A 23 8.24 -7.39 6.72
CA THR A 23 8.42 -6.22 7.60
C THR A 23 9.88 -6.03 7.99
N LEU A 24 10.59 -7.11 8.35
CA LEU A 24 12.03 -7.05 8.63
C LEU A 24 12.83 -6.59 7.41
N ALA A 25 12.51 -7.11 6.21
CA ALA A 25 13.15 -6.67 4.97
C ALA A 25 12.93 -5.17 4.69
N VAL A 26 11.74 -4.62 4.95
CA VAL A 26 11.49 -3.18 4.83
C VAL A 26 12.30 -2.38 5.86
N GLN A 27 12.47 -2.90 7.09
CA GLN A 27 13.32 -2.27 8.09
C GLN A 27 14.79 -2.23 7.67
N GLU A 28 15.30 -3.25 6.98
CA GLU A 28 16.66 -3.25 6.41
C GLU A 28 16.81 -2.14 5.34
N VAL A 29 15.82 -1.96 4.46
CA VAL A 29 15.80 -0.87 3.47
C VAL A 29 15.84 0.50 4.17
N LYS A 30 15.05 0.66 5.24
CA LYS A 30 15.02 1.87 6.05
C LYS A 30 16.36 2.12 6.76
N ALA A 31 16.98 1.08 7.32
CA ALA A 31 18.30 1.16 7.95
C ALA A 31 19.41 1.55 6.95
N ALA A 32 19.28 1.12 5.70
CA ALA A 32 20.14 1.55 4.59
C ALA A 32 19.84 2.98 4.08
N GLN A 33 18.87 3.68 4.68
CA GLN A 33 18.44 5.03 4.30
C GLN A 33 17.99 5.13 2.83
N LEU A 34 17.40 4.07 2.31
CA LEU A 34 16.85 4.04 0.95
C LEU A 34 15.33 4.30 0.99
N PRO A 35 14.78 5.06 0.02
CA PRO A 35 13.35 5.33 -0.02
C PRO A 35 12.56 4.08 -0.40
N TYR A 36 11.50 3.80 0.37
CA TYR A 36 10.54 2.74 0.10
C TYR A 36 9.18 3.35 -0.27
N ILE A 37 8.85 3.32 -1.56
CA ILE A 37 7.57 3.84 -2.07
C ILE A 37 6.63 2.68 -2.34
N VAL A 38 5.44 2.73 -1.76
CA VAL A 38 4.39 1.74 -1.99
C VAL A 38 3.36 2.30 -2.97
N ILE A 39 2.99 1.49 -3.96
CA ILE A 39 1.89 1.78 -4.87
C ILE A 39 0.80 0.74 -4.60
N LEU A 40 -0.30 1.21 -4.00
CA LEU A 40 -1.46 0.44 -3.62
C LEU A 40 -2.39 0.32 -4.84
N THR A 41 -2.54 -0.90 -5.37
CA THR A 41 -3.42 -1.17 -6.51
C THR A 41 -4.60 -2.03 -6.10
N ASP A 42 -5.63 -2.09 -6.95
CA ASP A 42 -6.88 -2.78 -6.66
C ASP A 42 -6.78 -4.31 -6.83
N PRO A 43 -7.15 -5.12 -5.84
CA PRO A 43 -7.34 -4.79 -4.42
C PRO A 43 -6.02 -4.94 -3.64
N THR A 44 -5.83 -4.20 -2.56
CA THR A 44 -4.76 -4.43 -1.57
C THR A 44 -5.39 -4.62 -0.20
N THR A 45 -5.42 -5.86 0.30
CA THR A 45 -6.18 -6.20 1.53
C THR A 45 -5.48 -7.20 2.44
N GLY A 46 -6.02 -7.40 3.64
CA GLY A 46 -5.61 -8.43 4.58
C GLY A 46 -4.17 -8.31 5.07
N GLY A 47 -3.46 -9.44 5.11
CA GLY A 47 -2.09 -9.49 5.61
C GLY A 47 -1.11 -8.58 4.84
N VAL A 48 -1.34 -8.34 3.55
CA VAL A 48 -0.49 -7.43 2.76
C VAL A 48 -0.67 -5.98 3.22
N THR A 49 -1.91 -5.51 3.42
CA THR A 49 -2.15 -4.19 4.02
C THR A 49 -1.59 -4.07 5.43
N ALA A 50 -1.69 -5.12 6.24
CA ALA A 50 -1.19 -5.11 7.62
C ALA A 50 0.32 -5.39 7.73
N SER A 51 1.07 -5.30 6.63
CA SER A 51 2.52 -5.51 6.62
C SER A 51 3.20 -4.52 5.68
N TYR A 52 4.01 -5.01 4.74
CA TYR A 52 4.87 -4.18 3.88
C TYR A 52 4.12 -3.11 3.07
N ALA A 53 2.84 -3.30 2.77
CA ALA A 53 2.08 -2.31 2.01
C ALA A 53 1.75 -1.02 2.78
N MET A 54 1.88 -1.00 4.11
CA MET A 54 1.62 0.18 4.95
C MET A 54 2.87 0.68 5.69
N LEU A 55 4.06 0.27 5.21
CA LEU A 55 5.36 0.66 5.76
C LEU A 55 6.16 1.54 4.80
N GLY A 56 5.51 2.07 3.75
CA GLY A 56 6.11 3.00 2.81
C GLY A 56 6.47 4.34 3.44
N ASP A 57 7.55 4.95 2.98
CA ASP A 57 7.82 6.37 3.23
C ASP A 57 6.82 7.26 2.48
N VAL A 58 6.35 6.78 1.33
CA VAL A 58 5.28 7.39 0.52
C VAL A 58 4.33 6.30 0.02
N HIS A 59 3.03 6.52 0.23
CA HIS A 59 1.93 5.69 -0.23
C HIS A 59 1.20 6.39 -1.39
N LEU A 60 1.38 5.84 -2.58
CA LEU A 60 0.57 6.18 -3.74
C LEU A 60 -0.54 5.14 -3.91
N ALA A 61 -1.67 5.55 -4.45
CA ALA A 61 -2.73 4.62 -4.83
C ALA A 61 -3.22 4.90 -6.25
N GLU A 62 -3.68 3.87 -6.94
CA GLU A 62 -4.42 4.05 -8.20
C GLU A 62 -5.87 4.46 -7.92
N PRO A 63 -6.53 5.19 -8.84
CA PRO A 63 -7.91 5.64 -8.65
C PRO A 63 -8.86 4.48 -8.34
N ASN A 64 -9.78 4.70 -7.41
CA ASN A 64 -10.79 3.73 -6.96
C ASN A 64 -10.26 2.40 -6.37
N ALA A 65 -8.95 2.26 -6.12
CA ALA A 65 -8.40 1.03 -5.56
C ALA A 65 -9.03 0.70 -4.20
N LEU A 66 -9.45 -0.56 -4.00
CA LEU A 66 -9.93 -1.06 -2.72
C LEU A 66 -8.74 -1.41 -1.84
N ILE A 67 -8.62 -0.71 -0.71
CA ILE A 67 -7.50 -0.87 0.21
C ILE A 67 -8.04 -1.02 1.63
N GLY A 68 -7.67 -2.09 2.33
CA GLY A 68 -8.01 -2.23 3.74
C GLY A 68 -7.77 -3.59 4.35
N PHE A 69 -7.64 -3.64 5.67
CA PHE A 69 -7.33 -4.87 6.39
C PHE A 69 -8.42 -5.94 6.25
N ALA A 70 -9.65 -5.63 6.66
CA ALA A 70 -10.79 -6.51 6.48
C ALA A 70 -11.59 -6.10 5.24
N GLY A 71 -12.12 -7.08 4.50
CA GLY A 71 -12.99 -6.80 3.36
C GLY A 71 -14.31 -6.14 3.81
N PRO A 72 -14.93 -5.29 2.97
CA PRO A 72 -16.13 -4.52 3.33
C PRO A 72 -17.28 -5.40 3.80
N ARG A 73 -17.48 -6.55 3.14
CA ARG A 73 -18.51 -7.55 3.51
C ARG A 73 -18.37 -8.05 4.95
N VAL A 74 -17.14 -8.31 5.39
CA VAL A 74 -16.86 -8.79 6.75
C VAL A 74 -17.19 -7.70 7.76
N ILE A 75 -16.83 -6.45 7.45
CA ILE A 75 -17.08 -5.31 8.30
C ILE A 75 -18.59 -5.07 8.44
N GLU A 76 -19.34 -4.99 7.33
CA GLU A 76 -20.80 -4.79 7.33
C GLU A 76 -21.53 -5.88 8.14
N THR A 77 -21.13 -7.14 7.96
CA THR A 77 -21.75 -8.25 8.70
C THR A 77 -21.49 -8.14 10.22
N THR A 78 -20.32 -7.62 10.59
CA THR A 78 -19.91 -7.49 12.00
C THR A 78 -20.62 -6.33 12.69
N ILE A 79 -20.68 -5.15 12.06
CA ILE A 79 -21.28 -3.94 12.65
C ILE A 79 -22.79 -3.85 12.41
N ARG A 80 -23.33 -4.64 11.45
CA ARG A 80 -24.74 -4.65 11.03
C ARG A 80 -25.26 -3.30 10.52
N GLU A 81 -24.38 -2.53 9.90
CA GLU A 81 -24.66 -1.24 9.27
C GLU A 81 -24.07 -1.20 7.86
N LYS A 82 -24.62 -0.32 7.01
CA LYS A 82 -24.07 -0.08 5.68
C LYS A 82 -22.83 0.78 5.77
N LEU A 83 -21.80 0.43 5.01
CA LEU A 83 -20.59 1.25 4.96
C LEU A 83 -20.85 2.56 4.19
N PRO A 84 -20.15 3.66 4.56
CA PRO A 84 -20.23 4.90 3.83
C PRO A 84 -19.86 4.73 2.34
N PRO A 85 -20.40 5.57 1.44
CA PRO A 85 -19.97 5.60 0.04
C PRO A 85 -18.46 5.82 -0.07
N GLY A 86 -17.82 5.03 -0.93
CA GLY A 86 -16.37 5.12 -1.14
C GLY A 86 -15.51 4.59 0.01
N PHE A 87 -16.10 3.97 1.05
CA PHE A 87 -15.32 3.35 2.12
C PHE A 87 -14.23 2.42 1.56
N GLN A 88 -13.02 2.51 2.12
CA GLN A 88 -11.81 1.80 1.67
C GLN A 88 -11.32 2.11 0.25
N ARG A 89 -11.92 3.05 -0.48
CA ARG A 89 -11.40 3.51 -1.77
C ARG A 89 -10.21 4.45 -1.58
N ALA A 90 -9.31 4.46 -2.56
CA ALA A 90 -8.11 5.27 -2.57
C ALA A 90 -8.38 6.75 -2.19
N GLU A 91 -9.42 7.36 -2.75
CA GLU A 91 -9.81 8.75 -2.53
C GLU A 91 -10.33 8.97 -1.09
N TYR A 92 -11.11 8.02 -0.58
CA TYR A 92 -11.58 8.04 0.80
C TYR A 92 -10.40 7.96 1.78
N LEU A 93 -9.45 7.05 1.51
CA LEU A 93 -8.26 6.87 2.35
C LEU A 93 -7.28 8.03 2.26
N GLN A 94 -7.19 8.68 1.10
CA GLN A 94 -6.44 9.93 0.96
C GLN A 94 -7.05 11.02 1.87
N GLY A 95 -8.37 11.15 1.88
CA GLY A 95 -9.08 12.06 2.79
C GLY A 95 -8.94 11.71 4.28
N LYS A 96 -8.47 10.49 4.61
CA LYS A 96 -8.17 10.04 5.98
C LYS A 96 -6.68 10.04 6.32
N GLY A 97 -5.81 10.47 5.39
CA GLY A 97 -4.36 10.55 5.60
C GLY A 97 -3.62 9.21 5.54
N MET A 98 -4.26 8.16 5.01
CA MET A 98 -3.62 6.83 4.85
C MET A 98 -2.97 6.65 3.48
N VAL A 99 -3.38 7.45 2.49
CA VAL A 99 -2.77 7.52 1.16
C VAL A 99 -2.28 8.95 0.95
N ASP A 100 -1.03 9.13 0.55
CA ASP A 100 -0.46 10.46 0.31
C ASP A 100 -1.02 11.07 -0.98
N LYS A 101 -1.13 10.27 -2.04
CA LYS A 101 -1.65 10.72 -3.32
C LYS A 101 -2.29 9.62 -4.15
N VAL A 102 -3.46 9.90 -4.70
CA VAL A 102 -4.07 9.10 -5.77
C VAL A 102 -3.54 9.54 -7.13
N VAL A 103 -3.01 8.61 -7.91
CA VAL A 103 -2.30 8.87 -9.18
C VAL A 103 -2.77 7.91 -10.25
N ALA A 104 -3.24 8.42 -11.39
CA ALA A 104 -3.59 7.60 -12.54
C ALA A 104 -2.36 6.86 -13.08
N ARG A 105 -2.54 5.63 -13.57
CA ARG A 105 -1.43 4.74 -13.98
C ARG A 105 -0.49 5.40 -15.00
N GLY A 106 -1.02 6.18 -15.94
CA GLY A 106 -0.22 6.91 -16.94
C GLY A 106 0.71 7.97 -16.34
N ASP A 107 0.36 8.54 -15.19
CA ASP A 107 1.14 9.59 -14.51
C ASP A 107 2.10 9.04 -13.45
N LEU A 108 2.03 7.74 -13.14
CA LEU A 108 2.89 7.10 -12.15
C LEU A 108 4.38 7.23 -12.49
N PRO A 109 4.87 6.98 -13.72
CA PRO A 109 6.30 7.09 -14.03
C PRO A 109 6.84 8.50 -13.76
N LYS A 110 6.08 9.52 -14.15
CA LYS A 110 6.43 10.93 -13.91
C LYS A 110 6.44 11.25 -12.41
N THR A 111 5.40 10.85 -11.70
CA THR A 111 5.26 11.11 -10.26
C THR A 111 6.35 10.42 -9.45
N LEU A 112 6.62 9.15 -9.74
CA LEU A 112 7.69 8.37 -9.12
C LEU A 112 9.06 8.99 -9.40
N GLY A 113 9.31 9.43 -10.64
CA GLY A 113 10.56 10.11 -10.99
C GLY A 113 10.77 11.39 -10.18
N GLN A 114 9.72 12.18 -9.95
CA GLN A 114 9.78 13.38 -9.12
C GLN A 114 10.08 13.06 -7.66
N ILE A 115 9.35 12.12 -7.06
CA ILE A 115 9.53 11.72 -5.65
C ILE A 115 10.94 11.15 -5.45
N MET A 116 11.37 10.22 -6.29
CA MET A 116 12.70 9.62 -6.21
C MET A 116 13.80 10.66 -6.38
N SER A 117 13.63 11.63 -7.28
CA SER A 117 14.61 12.71 -7.46
C SER A 117 14.72 13.60 -6.23
N MET A 118 13.62 13.84 -5.51
CA MET A 118 13.63 14.61 -4.26
C MET A 118 14.29 13.80 -3.13
N LEU A 119 13.90 12.54 -2.94
CA LEU A 119 14.38 11.70 -1.85
C LEU A 119 15.85 11.28 -2.00
N MET A 120 16.33 11.12 -3.23
CA MET A 120 17.73 10.75 -3.51
C MET A 120 18.65 11.95 -3.78
N GLY A 121 18.22 13.17 -3.47
CA GLY A 121 19.07 14.36 -3.52
C GLY A 121 19.46 14.82 -4.94
N GLY A 122 18.63 14.56 -5.95
CA GLY A 122 18.75 15.15 -7.29
C GLY A 122 19.98 14.75 -8.11
N LYS A 123 20.87 13.88 -7.61
CA LYS A 123 22.03 13.41 -8.35
C LYS A 123 21.62 12.37 -9.39
N ARG A 124 21.10 12.82 -10.53
CA ARG A 124 21.20 12.03 -11.76
C ARG A 124 22.68 11.82 -12.02
N LYS A 125 23.20 10.62 -11.74
CA LYS A 125 24.38 10.18 -12.49
C LYS A 125 23.94 10.16 -13.94
N ALA A 126 24.51 11.06 -14.74
CA ALA A 126 24.40 10.98 -16.19
C ALA A 126 24.83 9.56 -16.58
N ALA A 127 23.90 8.82 -17.18
CA ALA A 127 24.20 7.57 -17.85
C ALA A 127 24.80 7.89 -19.22
#